data_AF-A0A1J5LVV9-F1
#
_entry.id   AF-A0A1J5LVV9-F1
#
_cell.length_a   1.000
_cell.length_b   1.000
_cell.length_c   1.000
_cell.angle_alpha   90.00
_cell.angle_beta   90.00
_cell.angle_gamma   90.00
#
_symmetry.space_group_name_H-M   'P 1'
#
loop_
_entity.id
_entity.type
_entity.pdbx_description
1 polymer ?
#
loop_
_entity_poly.entity_id
_entity_poly.type
_entity_poly.pdbx_seq_one_letter_code
_entity_poly.pdbx_strand_id
1 'polypeptide(L)' 'MFPYYRKLIGKDIYYKIVSDEEFHEITKVKGRLNVELVMAIQYPEKLRIQDMITCHGNYYEKVDEKHYSAWAG' A
#
# COMPACT_ATOMS: atom_id res chain seq x y z
N MET A 1 -0.08 6.06 -13.97
CA MET A 1 0.71 7.17 -13.39
C MET A 1 0.86 6.87 -11.92
N PHE A 2 2.09 6.66 -11.46
CA PHE A 2 2.42 6.52 -10.05
C PHE A 2 2.58 7.92 -9.41
N PRO A 3 2.44 8.06 -8.08
CA PRO A 3 2.14 7.00 -7.13
C PRO A 3 0.65 6.59 -7.11
N TYR A 4 0.40 5.33 -6.77
CA TYR A 4 -0.94 4.85 -6.41
C TYR A 4 -1.04 4.68 -4.89
N TYR A 5 -2.10 5.22 -4.31
CA TYR A 5 -2.40 5.03 -2.90
C TYR A 5 -3.53 4.01 -2.73
N ARG A 6 -3.33 3.04 -1.84
CA ARG A 6 -4.29 1.98 -1.53
C ARG A 6 -4.42 1.80 -0.03
N LYS A 7 -5.59 1.35 0.42
CA LYS A 7 -5.80 0.89 1.79
C LYS A 7 -6.34 -0.54 1.75
N LEU A 8 -5.87 -1.38 2.67
CA LEU A 8 -6.38 -2.73 2.82
C LEU A 8 -7.78 -2.69 3.46
N ILE A 9 -8.76 -3.34 2.82
CA ILE A 9 -10.12 -3.35 3.34
C ILE A 9 -10.14 -4.13 4.67
N GLY A 10 -10.77 -3.54 5.69
CA GLY A 10 -10.92 -4.14 7.01
C GLY A 10 -9.65 -4.08 7.89
N LYS A 11 -8.56 -3.46 7.44
CA LYS A 11 -7.37 -3.23 8.26
C LYS A 11 -6.86 -1.79 8.12
N ASP A 12 -6.24 -1.27 9.18
CA ASP A 12 -5.51 -0.01 9.16
C ASP A 12 -4.10 -0.20 8.57
N ILE A 13 -4.07 -0.61 7.31
CA ILE A 13 -2.83 -0.80 6.53
C ILE A 13 -2.98 -0.02 5.24
N TYR A 14 -2.01 0.85 4.99
CA TYR A 14 -1.99 1.75 3.84
C TYR A 14 -0.77 1.46 2.97
N TYR A 15 -0.91 1.67 1.67
CA TYR A 15 0.14 1.43 0.70
C TYR A 15 0.35 2.65 -0.19
N LYS A 16 1.62 2.98 -0.44
CA LYS A 16 2.04 3.92 -1.49
C LYS A 16 2.88 3.17 -2.48
N ILE A 17 2.30 2.91 -3.64
CA ILE A 17 2.94 2.20 -4.75
C ILE A 17 3.62 3.25 -5.61
N VAL A 18 4.94 3.23 -5.69
CA VAL A 18 5.74 4.24 -6.41
C VAL A 18 6.15 3.76 -7.80
N SER A 19 6.13 2.45 -8.04
CA SER A 19 6.30 1.81 -9.36
C SER A 19 5.57 0.47 -9.40
N ASP A 20 5.67 -0.27 -10.51
CA ASP A 20 5.18 -1.64 -10.62
C ASP A 20 6.07 -2.67 -9.91
N GLU A 21 7.19 -2.24 -9.32
CA GLU A 21 8.12 -3.09 -8.57
C GLU A 21 8.40 -2.59 -7.14
N GLU A 22 7.87 -1.44 -6.73
CA GLU A 22 8.18 -0.84 -5.42
C GLU A 22 6.93 -0.21 -4.78
N PHE A 23 6.71 -0.54 -3.50
CA PHE A 23 5.68 0.08 -2.68
C PHE A 23 6.09 0.21 -1.21
N HIS A 24 5.52 1.20 -0.53
CA HIS A 24 5.65 1.38 0.91
C HIS A 24 4.40 0.85 1.59
N GLU A 25 4.54 -0.04 2.56
CA GLU A 25 3.48 -0.45 3.48
C GLU A 25 3.58 0.39 4.76
N ILE A 26 2.47 0.99 5.16
CA ILE A 26 2.36 1.70 6.43
C ILE A 26 1.36 0.95 7.31
N THR A 27 1.80 0.62 8.52
CA THR A 27 1.00 0.00 9.58
C THR A 27 1.11 0.81 10.88
N LYS A 28 0.09 0.73 11.74
CA LYS A 28 0.15 1.32 13.09
C LYS A 28 0.18 0.21 14.12
N VAL A 29 1.31 0.05 14.81
CA VAL A 29 1.54 -0.99 15.81
C VAL A 29 1.76 -0.33 17.16
N LYS A 30 0.87 -0.59 18.13
CA LYS A 30 0.94 -0.03 19.50
C LYS A 30 1.09 1.50 19.53
N GLY A 31 0.38 2.19 18.64
CA GLY A 31 0.41 3.66 18.55
C GLY A 31 1.61 4.24 17.78
N ARG A 32 2.56 3.40 17.33
CA ARG A 32 3.68 3.82 16.48
C ARG A 32 3.39 3.51 15.03
N LEU A 33 3.74 4.45 14.16
CA LEU A 33 3.73 4.23 12.72
C LEU A 33 4.97 3.41 12.34
N ASN A 34 4.75 2.36 11.57
CA ASN A 34 5.78 1.55 10.94
C ASN A 34 5.65 1.69 9.44
N VAL A 35 6.72 2.09 8.76
CA VAL A 35 6.79 2.20 7.30
C VAL A 35 7.81 1.19 6.82
N GLU A 36 7.36 0.24 6.01
CA GLU A 36 8.20 -0.79 5.39
C GLU A 36 8.28 -0.55 3.89
N LEU A 37 9.50 -0.51 3.35
CA LEU A 37 9.73 -0.49 1.91
C LEU A 37 9.77 -1.93 1.39
N VAL A 38 8.91 -2.24 0.42
CA VAL A 38 8.85 -3.57 -0.20
C VAL A 38 9.23 -3.46 -1.67
N MET A 39 10.26 -4.22 -2.05
CA MET A 39 10.69 -4.40 -3.44
C MET A 39 10.09 -5.70 -3.97
N ALA A 40 9.31 -5.64 -5.03
CA ALA A 40 8.66 -6.78 -5.67
C ALA A 40 9.64 -7.57 -6.55
N ILE A 41 10.70 -8.10 -5.94
CA ILE A 41 11.72 -8.89 -6.63
C ILE A 41 11.26 -10.34 -6.78
N GLN A 42 10.60 -10.89 -5.74
CA GLN A 42 10.11 -12.26 -5.73
C GLN A 42 8.64 -12.34 -6.16
N TYR A 43 8.22 -13.53 -6.63
CA TYR A 43 6.89 -13.74 -7.23
C TYR A 43 5.71 -13.36 -6.31
N PRO A 44 5.72 -13.67 -5.00
CA PRO A 44 4.61 -13.28 -4.11
C PRO A 44 4.39 -11.77 -4.07
N GLU A 45 5.46 -10.98 -3.99
CA GLU A 45 5.42 -9.52 -3.94
C GLU A 45 5.03 -8.94 -5.30
N LYS A 46 5.49 -9.55 -6.42
CA LYS A 46 5.05 -9.18 -7.77
C LYS A 46 3.54 -9.35 -7.95
N LEU A 47 2.99 -10.47 -7.48
CA LEU A 47 1.55 -10.69 -7.52
C LEU A 47 0.82 -9.66 -6.63
N ARG A 48 1.33 -9.44 -5.41
CA ARG A 48 0.75 -8.49 -4.46
C ARG A 48 0.68 -7.07 -5.01
N ILE A 49 1.76 -6.56 -5.60
CA ILE A 49 1.78 -5.19 -6.15
C ILE A 49 0.85 -5.06 -7.35
N GLN A 50 0.76 -6.09 -8.19
CA GLN A 50 -0.21 -6.13 -9.29
C GLN A 50 -1.66 -6.13 -8.80
N ASP A 51 -1.99 -6.94 -7.78
CA ASP A 51 -3.31 -6.95 -7.15
C ASP A 51 -3.66 -5.57 -6.57
N MET A 52 -2.70 -4.90 -5.92
CA MET A 52 -2.90 -3.55 -5.39
C MET A 52 -3.11 -2.50 -6.49
N ILE A 53 -2.31 -2.53 -7.56
CA ILE A 53 -2.43 -1.61 -8.70
C ILE A 53 -3.82 -1.73 -9.33
N THR A 54 -4.25 -2.98 -9.56
CA THR A 54 -5.50 -3.32 -10.24
C THR A 54 -6.72 -3.29 -9.32
N CYS A 55 -6.54 -3.20 -7.99
CA CYS A 55 -7.59 -3.41 -6.99
C CYS A 55 -8.31 -4.76 -7.17
N HIS A 56 -7.56 -5.79 -7.54
CA HIS A 56 -8.11 -7.10 -7.81
C HIS A 56 -8.74 -7.72 -6.55
N GLY A 57 -9.83 -8.47 -6.73
CA GLY A 57 -10.50 -9.19 -5.65
C GLY A 57 -11.18 -8.35 -4.57
N ASN A 58 -11.30 -7.02 -4.76
CA ASN A 58 -11.86 -6.09 -3.75
C ASN A 58 -11.14 -6.17 -2.39
N TYR A 59 -9.84 -6.49 -2.38
CA TYR A 59 -9.04 -6.46 -1.15
C TYR A 59 -8.54 -5.05 -0.82
N TYR A 60 -8.47 -4.17 -1.81
CA TYR A 60 -7.90 -2.83 -1.69
C TYR A 60 -8.86 -1.75 -2.15
N GLU A 61 -9.00 -0.70 -1.37
CA GLU A 61 -9.71 0.52 -1.75
C GLU A 61 -8.72 1.58 -2.25
N LYS A 62 -9.13 2.36 -3.25
CA LYS A 62 -8.35 3.50 -3.73
C LYS A 62 -8.54 4.65 -2.75
N VAL A 63 -7.43 5.18 -2.27
CA VAL A 63 -7.43 6.40 -1.45
C VAL A 63 -6.65 7.48 -2.18
N ASP A 64 -6.87 8.74 -1.83
CA ASP A 64 -6.04 9.84 -2.30
C ASP A 64 -4.85 10.11 -1.35
N GLU A 65 -3.94 10.95 -1.83
CA GLU A 65 -2.73 11.32 -1.08
C GLU A 65 -3.03 12.02 0.25
N LYS A 66 -4.10 12.82 0.34
CA LYS A 66 -4.44 13.53 1.58
C LYS A 66 -4.86 12.54 2.65
N HIS A 67 -5.67 11.55 2.30
CA HIS A 67 -6.05 10.46 3.20
C HIS A 67 -4.85 9.63 3.64
N TYR A 68 -3.94 9.31 2.71
CA TYR A 68 -2.72 8.59 3.03
C TYR A 68 -1.82 9.40 3.99
N SER A 69 -1.59 10.67 3.70
CA SER A 69 -0.71 11.55 4.48
C SER A 69 -1.24 11.80 5.88
N ALA A 70 -2.55 12.04 6.02
CA ALA A 70 -3.19 12.24 7.31
C ALA A 70 -3.08 11.02 8.24
N TRP A 71 -2.91 9.82 7.69
CA TRP A 71 -2.71 8.61 8.47
C TRP A 71 -1.23 8.31 8.73
N ALA A 72 -0.36 8.67 7.78
CA ALA A 72 1.08 8.46 7.84
C ALA A 72 1.83 9.43 8.78
N GLY A 73 1.19 10.49 9.28
CA GLY A 73 1.80 11.47 10.20
C GLY A 73 0.92 12.67 10.47
#